data_AF-A0A1G7V406-F1
#
_entry.id   AF-A0A1G7V406-F1
#
_cell.length_a   1.000
_cell.length_b   1.000
_cell.length_c   1.000
_cell.angle_alpha   90.00
_cell.angle_beta   90.00
_cell.angle_gamma   90.00
#
_symmetry.space_group_name_H-M   'P 1'
#
loop_
_entity.id
_entity.type
_entity.pdbx_description
1 polymer ?
#
loop_
_entity_poly.entity_id
_entity_poly.type
_entity_poly.pdbx_seq_one_letter_code
_entity_poly.pdbx_strand_id
1 'polypeptide(L)'
;MTATIDPYAVEAPSRGFLAQLSPLAKLAGPLPAMLLLIFARDLATPAAFLGLAYVLVLAGARLPGRISLLLFVAVPVGAAVVGLALSLWADPARVDRSAPLLSVGDWTLYLGAVQIGLATGLRLAAILALGFVAGLTTTGPDLVRALVQQLRVPYRIGYTALAAFRFVPRFGYELEVIRQAHRVRGAHAGRGPFAAIARWWGYIVPLLAGAIRHAERVALAMDARAFGAHPDRTERYLLPWRRRDTVFTGALWIASAVILIALFPWTL
;
A
#
# COMPACT_ATOMS: atom_id res chain seq x y z
N MET A 1 24.76 -12.03 13.75
CA MET A 1 24.75 -10.58 13.99
C MET A 1 23.30 -10.12 13.93
N THR A 2 22.62 -10.04 15.07
CA THR A 2 21.27 -9.47 15.17
C THR A 2 21.38 -7.99 14.87
N ALA A 3 20.80 -7.55 13.74
CA ALA A 3 20.71 -6.14 13.42
C ALA A 3 19.99 -5.43 14.59
N THR A 4 20.72 -4.59 15.31
CA THR A 4 20.14 -3.65 16.26
C THR A 4 19.26 -2.71 15.45
N ILE A 5 17.96 -3.01 15.41
CA ILE A 5 16.95 -2.10 14.88
C ILE A 5 16.96 -0.90 15.83
N ASP A 6 17.58 0.20 15.40
CA ASP A 6 17.45 1.46 16.11
C ASP A 6 16.05 2.01 15.80
N PRO A 7 15.12 2.02 16.79
CA PRO A 7 13.76 2.51 16.58
C PRO A 7 13.71 4.02 16.29
N TYR A 8 14.84 4.73 16.41
CA TYR A 8 14.98 6.17 16.15
C TYR A 8 15.78 6.48 14.89
N ALA A 9 16.29 5.47 14.17
CA ALA A 9 17.02 5.70 12.94
C ALA A 9 16.10 6.33 11.89
N VAL A 10 16.49 7.52 11.41
CA VAL A 10 15.87 8.15 10.25
C VAL A 10 16.31 7.35 9.02
N GLU A 11 15.38 6.65 8.37
CA GLU A 11 15.67 5.94 7.12
C GLU A 11 16.39 6.88 6.14
N ALA A 12 17.54 6.44 5.64
CA ALA A 12 18.31 7.24 4.70
C ALA A 12 17.45 7.53 3.46
N PRO A 13 17.41 8.77 2.95
CA PRO A 13 16.58 9.12 1.81
C PRO A 13 16.98 8.24 0.62
N SER A 14 16.01 7.49 0.08
CA SER A 14 16.26 6.63 -1.07
C SER A 14 16.71 7.48 -2.26
N ARG A 15 17.74 7.01 -2.98
CA ARG A 15 18.41 7.79 -4.04
C ARG A 15 17.67 7.76 -5.38
N GLY A 16 16.47 7.18 -5.43
CA GLY A 16 15.68 7.00 -6.65
C GLY A 16 15.10 8.32 -7.18
N PHE A 17 14.78 8.38 -8.48
CA PHE A 17 14.07 9.53 -9.06
C PHE A 17 12.70 9.71 -8.42
N LEU A 18 11.97 8.60 -8.21
CA LEU A 18 10.67 8.64 -7.55
C LEU A 18 10.82 9.16 -6.12
N ALA A 19 11.84 8.75 -5.37
CA ALA A 19 12.04 9.20 -3.99
C ALA A 19 12.03 10.72 -3.82
N GLN A 20 12.49 11.47 -4.82
CA GLN A 20 12.58 12.93 -4.80
C GLN A 20 11.26 13.64 -5.16
N LEU A 21 10.28 12.93 -5.72
CA LEU A 21 8.98 13.48 -6.06
C LEU A 21 8.09 13.60 -4.83
N SER A 22 7.14 14.54 -4.90
CA SER A 22 6.14 14.71 -3.85
C SER A 22 5.33 13.42 -3.66
N PRO A 23 5.02 13.03 -2.40
CA PRO A 23 4.12 11.92 -2.09
C PRO A 23 2.79 11.99 -2.82
N LEU A 24 2.24 13.20 -2.93
CA LEU A 24 0.96 13.43 -3.59
C LEU A 24 1.05 13.26 -5.11
N ALA A 25 2.15 13.62 -5.77
CA ALA A 25 2.31 13.34 -7.21
C ALA A 25 2.37 11.83 -7.50
N LYS A 26 3.03 11.06 -6.62
CA LYS A 26 3.10 9.59 -6.75
C LYS A 26 1.76 8.90 -6.56
N LEU A 27 0.87 9.50 -5.78
CA LEU A 27 -0.51 9.03 -5.63
C LEU A 27 -1.38 9.54 -6.77
N ALA A 28 -1.40 10.85 -7.01
CA ALA A 28 -2.26 11.50 -7.99
C ALA A 28 -1.95 11.11 -9.44
N GLY A 29 -0.70 10.80 -9.76
CA GLY A 29 -0.30 10.33 -11.09
C GLY A 29 -1.06 9.05 -11.46
N PRO A 30 -0.88 7.92 -10.75
CA PRO A 30 -1.53 6.65 -11.06
C PRO A 30 -3.05 6.61 -10.84
N LEU A 31 -3.63 7.56 -10.10
CA LEU A 31 -5.05 7.54 -9.74
C LEU A 31 -5.99 7.37 -10.94
N PRO A 32 -5.89 8.17 -12.04
CA PRO A 32 -6.74 7.98 -13.20
C PRO A 32 -6.58 6.59 -13.83
N ALA A 33 -5.36 6.07 -13.94
CA ALA A 33 -5.13 4.71 -14.44
C ALA A 33 -5.82 3.65 -13.58
N MET A 34 -5.71 3.76 -12.25
CA MET A 34 -6.40 2.84 -11.33
C MET A 34 -7.91 2.90 -11.46
N LEU A 35 -8.49 4.10 -11.57
CA LEU A 35 -9.93 4.30 -11.73
C LEU A 35 -10.42 3.75 -13.08
N LEU A 36 -9.68 4.01 -14.16
CA LEU A 36 -9.99 3.52 -15.50
C LEU A 36 -9.94 1.98 -15.58
N LEU A 37 -8.97 1.36 -14.92
CA LEU A 37 -8.83 -0.09 -14.87
C LEU A 37 -10.07 -0.79 -14.29
N ILE A 38 -10.84 -0.14 -13.41
CA ILE A 38 -12.08 -0.70 -12.86
C ILE A 38 -13.08 -1.04 -13.98
N PHE A 39 -13.12 -0.22 -15.04
CA PHE A 39 -14.03 -0.38 -16.17
C PHE A 39 -13.45 -1.25 -17.30
N ALA A 40 -12.13 -1.50 -17.33
CA ALA A 40 -11.46 -2.26 -18.38
C ALA A 40 -11.81 -3.75 -18.31
N ARG A 41 -12.56 -4.27 -19.30
CA ARG A 41 -12.97 -5.69 -19.36
C ARG A 41 -12.05 -6.57 -20.20
N ASP A 42 -11.16 -5.95 -20.98
CA ASP A 42 -10.21 -6.61 -21.85
C ASP A 42 -8.92 -7.03 -21.12
N LEU A 43 -8.11 -7.86 -21.78
CA LEU A 43 -6.83 -8.33 -21.24
C LEU A 43 -5.68 -7.37 -21.54
N ALA A 44 -5.76 -6.62 -22.64
CA ALA A 44 -4.65 -5.79 -23.14
C ALA A 44 -4.43 -4.54 -22.29
N THR A 45 -5.50 -3.86 -21.88
CA THR A 45 -5.44 -2.63 -21.09
C THR A 45 -4.82 -2.86 -19.72
N PRO A 46 -5.25 -3.86 -18.90
CA PRO A 46 -4.55 -4.22 -17.68
C PRO A 46 -3.09 -4.62 -17.88
N ALA A 47 -2.76 -5.36 -18.95
CA ALA A 47 -1.39 -5.74 -19.26
C ALA A 47 -0.49 -4.53 -19.52
N ALA A 48 -0.98 -3.56 -20.29
CA ALA A 48 -0.26 -2.34 -20.62
C ALA A 48 0.02 -1.49 -19.37
N PHE A 49 -0.99 -1.33 -18.49
CA PHE A 49 -0.81 -0.61 -17.23
C PHE A 49 0.11 -1.33 -16.25
N LEU A 50 0.08 -2.68 -16.22
CA LEU A 50 1.03 -3.46 -15.44
C LEU A 50 2.47 -3.26 -15.95
N GLY A 51 2.67 -3.27 -17.27
CA GLY A 51 3.96 -2.96 -17.89
C GLY A 51 4.45 -1.55 -17.55
N LEU A 52 3.59 -0.55 -17.68
CA LEU A 52 3.88 0.84 -17.30
C LEU A 52 4.29 0.93 -15.82
N ALA A 53 3.55 0.27 -14.91
CA ALA A 53 3.87 0.24 -13.49
C ALA A 53 5.26 -0.35 -13.23
N TYR A 54 5.63 -1.46 -13.89
CA TYR A 54 6.96 -2.03 -13.77
C TYR A 54 8.06 -1.11 -14.26
N VAL A 55 7.87 -0.46 -15.41
CA VAL A 55 8.83 0.51 -15.94
C VAL A 55 9.08 1.62 -14.92
N LEU A 56 8.01 2.16 -14.31
CA LEU A 56 8.13 3.21 -13.28
C LEU A 56 8.85 2.74 -12.03
N VAL A 57 8.48 1.57 -11.49
CA VAL A 57 9.09 1.02 -10.27
C VAL A 57 10.57 0.70 -10.51
N LEU A 58 10.91 0.05 -11.62
CA LEU A 58 12.29 -0.31 -11.95
C LEU A 58 13.17 0.92 -12.21
N ALA A 59 12.70 1.88 -13.00
CA ALA A 59 13.45 3.11 -13.27
C ALA A 59 13.54 4.03 -12.05
N GLY A 60 12.51 4.02 -11.22
CA GLY A 60 12.27 5.06 -10.22
C GLY A 60 12.65 4.72 -8.79
N ALA A 61 12.43 3.48 -8.36
CA ALA A 61 12.58 3.08 -6.96
C ALA A 61 14.00 2.60 -6.60
N ARG A 62 14.82 2.21 -7.59
CA ARG A 62 16.20 1.67 -7.41
C ARG A 62 16.26 0.58 -6.32
N LEU A 63 15.35 -0.38 -6.42
CA LEU A 63 15.26 -1.51 -5.50
C LEU A 63 16.45 -2.48 -5.69
N PRO A 64 16.86 -3.23 -4.65
CA PRO A 64 17.84 -4.29 -4.83
C PRO A 64 17.26 -5.36 -5.76
N GLY A 65 18.08 -5.92 -6.66
CA GLY A 65 17.63 -6.81 -7.74
C GLY A 65 16.80 -8.02 -7.25
N ARG A 66 17.05 -8.51 -6.03
CA ARG A 66 16.26 -9.57 -5.39
C ARG A 66 14.79 -9.17 -5.17
N ILE A 67 14.55 -7.94 -4.70
CA ILE A 67 13.19 -7.43 -4.45
C ILE A 67 12.48 -7.15 -5.78
N SER A 68 13.19 -6.56 -6.75
CA SER A 68 12.64 -6.35 -8.09
C SER A 68 12.25 -7.66 -8.77
N LEU A 69 13.10 -8.68 -8.69
CA LEU A 69 12.82 -10.01 -9.23
C LEU A 69 11.63 -10.64 -8.51
N LEU A 70 11.60 -10.57 -7.17
CA LEU A 70 10.48 -11.08 -6.40
C LEU A 70 9.16 -10.43 -6.81
N LEU A 71 9.12 -9.10 -6.98
CA LEU A 71 7.91 -8.40 -7.41
C LEU A 71 7.50 -8.78 -8.84
N PHE A 72 8.46 -8.85 -9.76
CA PHE A 72 8.22 -9.18 -11.16
C PHE A 72 7.71 -10.62 -11.35
N VAL A 73 8.04 -11.54 -10.44
CA VAL A 73 7.52 -12.91 -10.46
C VAL A 73 6.24 -13.05 -9.64
N ALA A 74 6.21 -12.49 -8.42
CA ALA A 74 5.10 -12.67 -7.50
C ALA A 74 3.80 -12.01 -7.98
N VAL A 75 3.88 -10.83 -8.60
CA VAL A 75 2.69 -10.11 -9.06
C VAL A 75 2.00 -10.83 -10.24
N PRO A 76 2.69 -11.26 -11.31
CA PRO A 76 2.04 -12.00 -12.40
C PRO A 76 1.61 -13.41 -11.99
N VAL A 77 2.38 -14.10 -11.15
CA VAL A 77 1.97 -15.39 -10.60
C VAL A 77 0.72 -15.23 -9.74
N GLY A 78 0.68 -14.22 -8.87
CA GLY A 78 -0.51 -13.89 -8.10
C GLY A 78 -1.71 -13.54 -8.99
N ALA A 79 -1.49 -12.77 -10.07
CA ALA A 79 -2.51 -12.45 -11.06
C ALA A 79 -3.08 -13.72 -11.72
N ALA A 80 -2.21 -14.66 -12.09
CA ALA A 80 -2.59 -15.93 -12.70
C ALA A 80 -3.36 -16.81 -11.71
N VAL A 81 -2.88 -16.93 -10.45
CA VAL A 81 -3.56 -17.71 -9.41
C VAL A 81 -4.95 -17.14 -9.11
N VAL A 82 -5.05 -15.82 -8.89
CA VAL A 82 -6.33 -15.16 -8.64
C VAL A 82 -7.23 -15.25 -9.87
N GLY A 83 -6.69 -15.02 -11.07
CA GLY A 83 -7.47 -15.08 -12.30
C GLY A 83 -8.02 -16.47 -12.61
N LEU A 84 -7.22 -17.51 -12.41
CA LEU A 84 -7.66 -18.90 -12.53
C LEU A 84 -8.67 -19.26 -11.44
N ALA A 85 -8.43 -18.86 -10.19
CA ALA A 85 -9.40 -19.07 -9.13
C ALA A 85 -10.74 -18.43 -9.49
N LEU A 86 -10.77 -17.18 -9.93
CA LEU A 86 -12.00 -16.50 -10.35
C LEU A 86 -12.66 -17.16 -11.57
N SER A 87 -11.88 -17.74 -12.49
CA SER A 87 -12.44 -18.47 -13.64
C SER A 87 -13.26 -19.70 -13.24
N LEU A 88 -12.90 -20.35 -12.14
CA LEU A 88 -13.63 -21.52 -11.62
C LEU A 88 -14.99 -21.16 -10.99
N TRP A 89 -15.14 -19.90 -10.55
CA TRP A 89 -16.35 -19.36 -9.93
C TRP A 89 -17.18 -18.50 -10.90
N ALA A 90 -16.82 -18.46 -12.18
CA ALA A 90 -17.55 -17.69 -13.17
C ALA A 90 -18.93 -18.33 -13.43
N ASP A 91 -19.97 -17.49 -13.44
CA ASP A 91 -21.35 -17.93 -13.69
C ASP A 91 -21.49 -18.51 -15.12
N PRO A 92 -21.79 -19.81 -15.27
CA PRO A 92 -21.91 -20.46 -16.56
C PRO A 92 -22.92 -19.76 -17.47
N ALA A 93 -24.01 -19.21 -16.93
CA ALA A 93 -25.05 -18.55 -17.72
C ALA A 93 -24.55 -17.31 -18.48
N ARG A 94 -23.45 -16.69 -18.04
CA ARG A 94 -22.84 -15.54 -18.72
C ARG A 94 -21.83 -15.95 -19.80
N VAL A 95 -21.45 -17.22 -19.85
CA VAL A 95 -20.27 -17.70 -20.58
C VAL A 95 -20.58 -18.93 -21.47
N ASP A 96 -21.78 -19.49 -21.35
CA ASP A 96 -22.28 -20.69 -22.03
C ASP A 96 -22.18 -20.62 -23.58
N ARG A 97 -22.05 -19.42 -24.15
CA ARG A 97 -21.86 -19.21 -25.60
C ARG A 97 -20.43 -19.42 -26.10
N SER A 98 -19.47 -19.67 -25.22
CA SER A 98 -18.06 -19.85 -25.60
C SER A 98 -17.65 -21.33 -25.61
N ALA A 99 -16.52 -21.66 -26.24
CA ALA A 99 -16.09 -23.05 -26.36
C ALA A 99 -15.80 -23.69 -24.99
N PRO A 100 -16.28 -24.90 -24.70
CA PRO A 100 -15.92 -25.63 -23.49
C PRO A 100 -14.46 -26.08 -23.57
N LEU A 101 -13.68 -25.79 -22.53
CA LEU A 101 -12.28 -26.20 -22.38
C LEU A 101 -12.13 -27.54 -21.65
N LEU A 102 -12.88 -27.68 -20.55
CA LEU A 102 -12.82 -28.82 -19.65
C LEU A 102 -14.22 -29.11 -19.13
N SER A 103 -14.66 -30.36 -19.24
CA SER A 103 -15.93 -30.83 -18.68
C SER A 103 -15.64 -31.93 -17.67
N VAL A 104 -16.08 -31.74 -16.42
CA VAL A 104 -15.96 -32.73 -15.34
C VAL A 104 -17.36 -32.96 -14.78
N GLY A 105 -18.03 -34.02 -15.25
CA GLY A 105 -19.43 -34.30 -14.90
C GLY A 105 -20.36 -33.17 -15.36
N ASP A 106 -21.16 -32.64 -14.43
CA ASP A 106 -22.11 -31.55 -14.68
C ASP A 106 -21.45 -30.15 -14.69
N TRP A 107 -20.14 -30.08 -14.43
CA TRP A 107 -19.41 -28.82 -14.39
C TRP A 107 -18.57 -28.64 -15.65
N THR A 108 -18.78 -27.52 -16.35
CA THR A 108 -18.05 -27.16 -17.58
C THR A 108 -17.31 -25.84 -17.40
N LEU A 109 -16.01 -25.86 -17.65
CA LEU A 109 -15.17 -24.66 -17.74
C LEU A 109 -15.17 -24.15 -19.17
N TYR A 110 -15.63 -22.92 -19.34
CA TYR A 110 -15.71 -22.26 -20.63
C TYR A 110 -14.47 -21.38 -20.91
N LEU A 111 -14.07 -21.24 -22.17
CA LEU A 111 -12.98 -20.36 -22.58
C LEU A 111 -13.22 -18.89 -22.17
N GLY A 112 -14.47 -18.41 -22.27
CA GLY A 112 -14.81 -17.07 -21.82
C GLY A 112 -14.62 -16.88 -20.30
N ALA A 113 -14.75 -17.93 -19.49
CA ALA A 113 -14.61 -17.86 -18.04
C ALA A 113 -13.14 -17.67 -17.67
N VAL A 114 -12.24 -18.37 -18.37
CA VAL A 114 -10.80 -18.21 -18.23
C VAL A 114 -10.37 -16.81 -18.68
N GLN A 115 -10.88 -16.31 -19.81
CA GLN A 115 -10.56 -14.96 -20.28
C GLN A 115 -11.00 -13.87 -19.30
N ILE A 116 -12.23 -13.94 -18.79
CA ILE A 116 -12.76 -12.98 -17.80
C ILE A 116 -11.97 -13.08 -16.49
N GLY A 117 -11.69 -14.30 -16.03
CA GLY A 117 -10.89 -14.56 -14.82
C GLY A 117 -9.50 -13.97 -14.93
N LEU A 118 -8.76 -14.28 -16.00
CA LEU A 118 -7.41 -13.75 -16.24
C LEU A 118 -7.40 -12.23 -16.44
N ALA A 119 -8.37 -11.67 -17.18
CA ALA A 119 -8.49 -10.22 -17.33
C ALA A 119 -8.70 -9.53 -15.97
N THR A 120 -9.51 -10.13 -15.10
CA THR A 120 -9.75 -9.62 -13.73
C THR A 120 -8.52 -9.78 -12.85
N GLY A 121 -7.84 -10.93 -12.89
CA GLY A 121 -6.59 -11.16 -12.17
C GLY A 121 -5.50 -10.16 -12.56
N LEU A 122 -5.36 -9.89 -13.87
CA LEU A 122 -4.42 -8.91 -14.39
C LEU A 122 -4.81 -7.47 -14.04
N ARG A 123 -6.11 -7.15 -14.01
CA ARG A 123 -6.63 -5.86 -13.53
C ARG A 123 -6.24 -5.60 -12.08
N LEU A 124 -6.46 -6.58 -11.20
CA LEU A 124 -6.08 -6.45 -9.78
C LEU A 124 -4.57 -6.30 -9.63
N ALA A 125 -3.79 -7.07 -10.39
CA ALA A 125 -2.34 -6.97 -10.39
C ALA A 125 -1.83 -5.61 -10.90
N ALA A 126 -2.43 -5.06 -11.95
CA ALA A 126 -2.10 -3.73 -12.47
C ALA A 126 -2.40 -2.62 -11.45
N ILE A 127 -3.58 -2.65 -10.80
CA ILE A 127 -3.94 -1.70 -9.75
C ILE A 127 -2.95 -1.79 -8.58
N LEU A 128 -2.62 -3.01 -8.13
CA LEU A 128 -1.64 -3.25 -7.07
C LEU A 128 -0.25 -2.70 -7.46
N ALA A 129 0.23 -3.01 -8.66
CA ALA A 129 1.54 -2.58 -9.16
C ALA A 129 1.63 -1.06 -9.30
N LEU A 130 0.58 -0.40 -9.77
CA LEU A 130 0.48 1.07 -9.77
C LEU A 130 0.54 1.64 -8.34
N GLY A 131 -0.06 0.95 -7.36
CA GLY A 131 0.00 1.32 -5.95
C GLY A 131 1.42 1.23 -5.37
N PHE A 132 2.22 0.27 -5.82
CA PHE A 132 3.61 0.14 -5.42
C PHE A 132 4.49 1.32 -5.81
N VAL A 133 4.11 2.12 -6.82
CA VAL A 133 4.83 3.36 -7.17
C VAL A 133 4.91 4.29 -5.96
N ALA A 134 3.78 4.55 -5.28
CA ALA A 134 3.77 5.33 -4.06
C ALA A 134 4.22 4.51 -2.85
N GLY A 135 3.72 3.28 -2.70
CA GLY A 135 3.94 2.44 -1.51
C GLY A 135 5.40 2.07 -1.25
N LEU A 136 6.21 1.88 -2.29
CA LEU A 136 7.63 1.53 -2.14
C LEU A 136 8.57 2.74 -2.10
N THR A 137 8.08 3.94 -2.45
CA THR A 137 8.94 5.13 -2.62
C THR A 137 8.54 6.30 -1.75
N THR A 138 7.57 6.12 -0.84
CA THR A 138 7.01 7.17 0.00
C THR A 138 6.94 6.71 1.45
N THR A 139 7.41 7.55 2.38
CA THR A 139 7.28 7.28 3.82
C THR A 139 5.94 7.81 4.34
N GLY A 140 5.39 7.15 5.36
CA GLY A 140 4.16 7.59 6.03
C GLY A 140 4.22 9.05 6.52
N PRO A 141 5.30 9.46 7.23
CA PRO A 141 5.45 10.85 7.65
C PRO A 141 5.48 11.86 6.49
N ASP A 142 6.15 11.56 5.38
CA ASP A 142 6.20 12.47 4.23
C ASP A 142 4.84 12.62 3.56
N LEU A 143 4.08 11.52 3.45
CA LEU A 143 2.70 11.56 2.95
C LEU A 143 1.83 12.49 3.79
N VAL A 144 1.90 12.38 5.12
CA VAL A 144 1.13 13.25 6.01
C VAL A 144 1.56 14.71 5.89
N ARG A 145 2.87 14.98 5.77
CA ARG A 145 3.37 16.35 5.52
C ARG A 145 2.81 16.91 4.21
N ALA A 146 2.79 16.10 3.15
CA ALA A 146 2.24 16.52 1.86
C ALA A 146 0.74 16.82 1.97
N LEU A 147 -0.04 16.02 2.70
CA LEU A 147 -1.46 16.27 2.96
C LEU A 147 -1.71 17.60 3.69
N VAL A 148 -0.94 17.88 4.74
CA VAL A 148 -1.08 19.15 5.49
C VAL A 148 -0.64 20.35 4.64
N GLN A 149 0.50 20.26 3.96
CA GLN A 149 1.10 21.43 3.29
C GLN A 149 0.48 21.73 1.92
N GLN A 150 0.12 20.70 1.16
CA GLN A 150 -0.34 20.84 -0.23
C GLN A 150 -1.86 20.72 -0.32
N LEU A 151 -2.46 19.75 0.37
CA LEU A 151 -3.92 19.56 0.40
C LEU A 151 -4.62 20.36 1.51
N ARG A 152 -3.86 21.11 2.32
CA ARG A 152 -4.37 21.98 3.40
C ARG A 152 -5.23 21.24 4.43
N VAL A 153 -4.94 19.96 4.67
CA VAL A 153 -5.55 19.21 5.77
C VAL A 153 -5.21 19.91 7.09
N PRO A 154 -6.19 20.10 8.02
CA PRO A 154 -5.94 20.76 9.30
C PRO A 154 -4.74 20.15 10.03
N TYR A 155 -3.78 20.98 10.43
CA TYR A 155 -2.52 20.51 11.03
C TYR A 155 -2.76 19.68 12.29
N ARG A 156 -3.85 19.93 13.03
CA ARG A 156 -4.25 19.14 14.20
C ARG A 156 -4.46 17.66 13.85
N ILE A 157 -5.09 17.37 12.70
CA ILE A 157 -5.30 16.00 12.22
C ILE A 157 -4.00 15.41 11.71
N GLY A 158 -3.27 16.17 10.86
CA GLY A 158 -2.01 15.70 10.30
C GLY A 158 -0.94 15.40 11.35
N TYR A 159 -0.78 16.25 12.37
CA TYR A 159 0.20 16.02 13.43
C TYR A 159 -0.16 14.82 14.31
N THR A 160 -1.45 14.51 14.51
CA THR A 160 -1.86 13.28 15.18
C THR A 160 -1.42 12.05 14.37
N ALA A 161 -1.56 12.06 13.05
CA ALA A 161 -1.04 10.99 12.20
C ALA A 161 0.51 10.91 12.23
N LEU A 162 1.22 12.04 12.22
CA LEU A 162 2.67 12.08 12.41
C LEU A 162 3.10 11.50 13.77
N ALA A 163 2.36 11.82 14.83
CA ALA A 163 2.61 11.27 16.16
C ALA A 163 2.38 9.75 16.18
N ALA A 164 1.30 9.27 15.57
CA ALA A 164 1.02 7.84 15.46
C ALA A 164 2.17 7.08 14.79
N PHE A 165 2.70 7.58 13.65
CA PHE A 165 3.87 6.98 13.00
C PHE A 165 5.11 6.91 13.90
N ARG A 166 5.31 7.92 14.76
CA ARG A 166 6.42 7.94 15.73
C ARG A 166 6.19 7.01 16.93
N PHE A 167 4.93 6.74 17.28
CA PHE A 167 4.60 5.85 18.39
C PHE A 167 4.72 4.37 18.02
N VAL A 168 4.61 4.01 16.74
CA VAL A 168 4.69 2.61 16.29
C VAL A 168 6.02 1.92 16.72
N PRO A 169 7.21 2.47 16.44
CA PRO A 169 8.47 1.85 16.89
C PRO A 169 8.56 1.74 18.42
N ARG A 170 8.08 2.77 19.13
CA ARG A 170 8.05 2.81 20.59
C ARG A 170 7.18 1.69 21.17
N PHE A 171 5.96 1.51 20.66
CA PHE A 171 5.09 0.44 21.14
C PHE A 171 5.58 -0.95 20.76
N GLY A 172 6.32 -1.07 19.65
CA GLY A 172 7.07 -2.30 19.33
C GLY A 172 8.08 -2.65 20.43
N TYR A 173 8.84 -1.66 20.92
CA TYR A 173 9.76 -1.85 22.03
C TYR A 173 9.04 -2.16 23.36
N GLU A 174 7.97 -1.42 23.69
CA GLU A 174 7.18 -1.66 24.91
C GLU A 174 6.55 -3.07 24.90
N LEU A 175 6.05 -3.54 23.76
CA LEU A 175 5.55 -4.89 23.58
C LEU A 175 6.64 -5.94 23.86
N GLU A 176 7.86 -5.71 23.38
CA GLU A 176 8.97 -6.63 23.65
C GLU A 176 9.28 -6.67 25.15
N VAL A 177 9.38 -5.52 25.82
CA VAL A 177 9.58 -5.46 27.28
C VAL A 177 8.47 -6.21 28.04
N ILE A 178 7.21 -6.05 27.64
CA ILE A 178 6.08 -6.79 28.23
C ILE A 178 6.24 -8.30 28.04
N ARG A 179 6.61 -8.75 26.82
CA ARG A 179 6.85 -10.17 26.54
C ARG A 179 7.97 -10.74 27.40
N GLN A 180 9.06 -10.01 27.57
CA GLN A 180 10.19 -10.40 28.41
C GLN A 180 9.77 -10.51 29.88
N ALA A 181 9.02 -9.53 30.40
CA ALA A 181 8.51 -9.55 31.77
C ALA A 181 7.56 -10.72 32.04
N HIS A 182 6.65 -11.02 31.12
CA HIS A 182 5.77 -12.19 31.22
C HIS A 182 6.55 -13.51 31.21
N ARG A 183 7.63 -13.60 30.43
CA ARG A 183 8.50 -14.78 30.40
C ARG A 183 9.22 -15.00 31.73
N VAL A 184 9.73 -13.93 32.35
CA VAL A 184 10.35 -13.98 33.69
C VAL A 184 9.34 -14.40 34.77
N ARG A 185 8.08 -13.93 34.67
CA ARG A 185 6.99 -14.31 35.59
C ARG A 185 6.45 -15.73 35.37
N GLY A 186 7.00 -16.48 34.41
CA GLY A 186 6.55 -17.84 34.12
C GLY A 186 5.14 -17.91 33.50
N ALA A 187 4.61 -16.81 32.95
CA ALA A 187 3.28 -16.76 32.35
C ALA A 187 3.21 -17.56 31.03
N HIS A 188 3.17 -18.89 31.12
CA HIS A 188 3.04 -19.82 30.01
C HIS A 188 1.62 -20.38 29.99
N ALA A 189 0.77 -19.87 29.10
CA ALA A 189 -0.59 -20.39 28.90
C ALA A 189 -0.64 -21.79 28.22
N GLY A 190 0.46 -22.56 28.24
CA GLY A 190 0.61 -23.82 27.50
C GLY A 190 0.96 -23.64 26.01
N ARG A 191 0.94 -24.75 25.26
CA ARG A 191 1.22 -24.80 23.80
C ARG A 191 -0.11 -24.96 23.04
N GLY A 192 -0.24 -24.30 21.88
CA GLY A 192 -1.43 -24.39 21.02
C GLY A 192 -2.03 -23.03 20.64
N PRO A 193 -3.02 -23.00 19.73
CA PRO A 193 -3.63 -21.77 19.21
C PRO A 193 -4.42 -21.01 20.28
N PHE A 194 -5.22 -21.70 21.11
CA PHE A 194 -5.98 -21.06 22.20
C PHE A 194 -5.07 -20.44 23.26
N ALA A 195 -3.99 -21.15 23.61
CA ALA A 195 -2.94 -20.64 24.50
C ALA A 195 -2.25 -19.38 23.93
N ALA A 196 -2.08 -19.30 22.60
CA ALA A 196 -1.53 -18.11 21.96
C ALA A 196 -2.47 -16.91 22.10
N ILE A 197 -3.78 -17.12 21.88
CA ILE A 197 -4.80 -16.06 22.05
C ILE A 197 -4.82 -15.54 23.48
N ALA A 198 -4.81 -16.44 24.48
CA ALA A 198 -4.77 -16.05 25.89
C ALA A 198 -3.51 -15.23 26.24
N ARG A 199 -2.33 -15.61 25.71
CA ARG A 199 -1.10 -14.82 25.87
C ARG A 199 -1.21 -13.44 25.24
N TRP A 200 -1.79 -13.36 24.03
CA TRP A 200 -2.00 -12.08 23.35
C TRP A 200 -2.86 -11.13 24.18
N TRP A 201 -3.95 -11.63 24.78
CA TRP A 201 -4.79 -10.82 25.66
C TRP A 201 -4.01 -10.28 26.87
N GLY A 202 -3.13 -11.10 27.45
CA GLY A 202 -2.24 -10.69 28.54
C GLY A 202 -1.24 -9.59 28.16
N TYR A 203 -0.85 -9.47 26.88
CA TYR A 203 0.04 -8.41 26.41
C TYR A 203 -0.70 -7.13 26.01
N ILE A 204 -1.91 -7.26 25.47
CA ILE A 204 -2.70 -6.13 24.95
C ILE A 204 -3.09 -5.17 26.08
N VAL A 205 -3.58 -5.68 27.21
CA VAL A 205 -4.03 -4.84 28.33
C VAL A 205 -2.92 -3.92 28.86
N PRO A 206 -1.72 -4.42 29.24
CA PRO A 206 -0.65 -3.54 29.70
C PRO A 206 -0.12 -2.61 28.61
N LEU A 207 -0.10 -3.04 27.34
CA LEU A 207 0.33 -2.21 26.22
C LEU A 207 -0.65 -1.04 26.00
N LEU A 208 -1.96 -1.30 26.02
CA LEU A 208 -3.00 -0.26 25.91
C LEU A 208 -2.91 0.73 27.08
N ALA A 209 -2.76 0.23 28.31
CA ALA A 209 -2.59 1.09 29.47
C ALA A 209 -1.31 1.96 29.34
N GLY A 210 -0.23 1.40 28.81
CA GLY A 210 0.99 2.14 28.47
C GLY A 210 0.77 3.21 27.41
N ALA A 211 0.03 2.86 26.35
CA ALA A 211 -0.32 3.77 25.26
C ALA A 211 -1.18 4.94 25.70
N ILE A 212 -2.19 4.71 26.55
CA ILE A 212 -3.05 5.77 27.12
C ILE A 212 -2.21 6.74 27.96
N ARG A 213 -1.40 6.22 28.90
CA ARG A 213 -0.49 7.06 29.70
C ARG A 213 0.55 7.80 28.85
N HIS A 214 0.95 7.24 27.72
CA HIS A 214 1.84 7.93 26.79
C HIS A 214 1.11 9.06 26.07
N ALA A 215 -0.08 8.80 25.55
CA ALA A 215 -0.92 9.77 24.86
C ALA A 215 -1.27 10.96 25.77
N GLU A 216 -1.67 10.72 27.02
CA GLU A 216 -1.95 11.77 28.01
C GLU A 216 -0.73 12.66 28.26
N ARG A 217 0.45 12.07 28.47
CA ARG A 217 1.69 12.83 28.66
C ARG A 217 2.06 13.66 27.43
N VAL A 218 1.84 13.13 26.23
CA VAL A 218 2.09 13.86 24.99
C VAL A 218 1.08 14.99 24.81
N ALA A 219 -0.20 14.76 25.10
CA ALA A 219 -1.26 15.77 25.04
C ALA A 219 -0.96 16.94 26.00
N LEU A 220 -0.67 16.65 27.27
CA LEU A 220 -0.29 17.67 28.25
C LEU A 220 0.96 18.47 27.81
N ALA A 221 1.96 17.79 27.24
CA ALA A 221 3.15 18.46 26.71
C ALA A 221 2.86 19.31 25.45
N MET A 222 1.87 18.93 24.65
CA MET A 222 1.41 19.69 23.48
C MET A 222 0.62 20.93 23.91
N ASP A 223 -0.27 20.80 24.89
CA ASP A 223 -1.05 21.91 25.46
C ASP A 223 -0.14 22.93 26.14
N ALA A 224 0.86 22.48 26.90
CA ALA A 224 1.87 23.36 27.51
C ALA A 224 2.70 24.15 26.47
N ARG A 225 2.77 23.66 25.22
CA ARG A 225 3.43 24.34 24.08
C ARG A 225 2.44 25.10 23.20
N ALA A 226 1.22 25.34 23.70
CA ALA A 226 0.16 26.03 22.99
C ALA A 226 -0.17 25.41 21.62
N PHE A 227 -0.06 24.08 21.48
CA PHE A 227 -0.46 23.39 20.26
C PHE A 227 -1.96 23.62 20.03
N GLY A 228 -2.32 24.17 18.87
CA GLY A 228 -3.71 24.53 18.63
C GLY A 228 -4.04 26.01 18.80
N ALA A 229 -3.18 26.82 19.43
CA ALA A 229 -3.52 28.20 19.77
C ALA A 229 -3.81 29.10 18.56
N HIS A 230 -3.25 28.77 17.40
CA HIS A 230 -3.48 29.49 16.15
C HIS A 230 -4.07 28.57 15.07
N PRO A 231 -4.87 29.13 14.13
CA PRO A 231 -5.38 28.38 12.98
C PRO A 231 -4.26 27.89 12.06
N ASP A 232 -3.18 28.66 11.96
CA ASP A 232 -2.02 28.37 11.12
C ASP A 232 -0.75 28.10 11.93
N ARG A 233 0.18 27.36 11.33
CA ARG A 233 1.46 26.98 11.91
C ARG A 233 2.59 27.06 10.88
N THR A 234 3.76 27.51 11.32
CA THR A 234 5.00 27.43 10.54
C THR A 234 5.58 26.01 10.57
N GLU A 235 5.87 25.44 9.39
CA GLU A 235 6.39 24.08 9.24
C GLU A 235 7.92 24.06 9.15
N ARG A 236 8.58 23.23 9.97
CA ARG A 236 10.06 23.08 9.95
C ARG A 236 10.58 22.34 8.72
N TYR A 237 9.82 21.34 8.23
CA TYR A 237 10.20 20.51 7.08
C TYR A 237 9.23 20.81 5.95
N LEU A 238 9.71 21.50 4.91
CA LEU A 238 8.90 21.87 3.76
C LEU A 238 8.99 20.82 2.66
N LEU A 239 7.84 20.40 2.14
CA LEU A 239 7.70 19.60 0.91
C LEU A 239 7.03 20.47 -0.16
N PRO A 240 7.77 21.42 -0.77
CA PRO A 240 7.20 22.25 -1.82
C PRO A 240 6.86 21.40 -3.04
N TRP A 241 5.72 21.67 -3.67
CA TRP A 241 5.39 21.11 -4.97
C TRP A 241 6.33 21.70 -6.03
N ARG A 242 7.09 20.85 -6.71
CA ARG A 242 8.10 21.26 -7.70
C ARG A 242 7.57 21.03 -9.11
N ARG A 243 8.17 21.72 -10.09
CA ARG A 243 7.83 21.50 -11.52
C ARG A 243 7.95 20.03 -11.95
N ARG A 244 8.90 19.29 -11.37
CA ARG A 244 9.09 17.85 -11.62
C ARG A 244 7.85 17.02 -11.23
N ASP A 245 7.14 17.43 -10.17
CA ASP A 245 5.93 16.74 -9.68
C ASP A 245 4.76 16.92 -10.67
N THR A 246 4.61 18.13 -11.21
CA THR A 246 3.63 18.43 -12.27
C THR A 246 3.96 17.66 -13.55
N VAL A 247 5.23 17.67 -13.98
CA VAL A 247 5.66 16.94 -15.18
C VAL A 247 5.42 15.43 -15.02
N PHE A 248 5.75 14.86 -13.87
CA PHE A 248 5.51 13.45 -13.59
C PHE A 248 4.02 13.10 -13.64
N THR A 249 3.19 13.86 -12.90
CA THR A 249 1.73 13.63 -12.86
C THR A 249 1.12 13.77 -14.25
N GLY A 250 1.45 14.85 -14.96
CA GLY A 250 0.95 15.11 -16.31
C GLY A 250 1.39 14.06 -17.32
N ALA A 251 2.67 13.65 -17.30
CA ALA A 251 3.17 12.60 -18.17
C ALA A 251 2.45 11.27 -17.94
N LEU A 252 2.15 10.93 -16.68
CA LEU A 252 1.42 9.70 -16.38
C LEU A 252 -0.05 9.78 -16.83
N TRP A 253 -0.69 10.93 -16.68
CA TRP A 253 -2.05 11.13 -17.18
C TRP A 253 -2.12 11.03 -18.70
N ILE A 254 -1.15 11.64 -19.41
CA ILE A 254 -1.04 11.52 -20.86
C ILE A 254 -0.80 10.07 -21.26
N ALA A 255 0.14 9.37 -20.62
CA ALA A 255 0.37 7.94 -20.88
C ALA A 255 -0.89 7.10 -20.64
N SER A 256 -1.63 7.38 -19.56
CA SER A 256 -2.89 6.70 -19.25
C SER A 256 -3.95 6.95 -20.33
N ALA A 257 -4.08 8.20 -20.79
CA ALA A 257 -5.00 8.57 -21.85
C ALA A 257 -4.63 7.93 -23.19
N VAL A 258 -3.33 7.89 -23.54
CA VAL A 258 -2.84 7.23 -24.76
C VAL A 258 -3.13 5.73 -24.75
N ILE A 259 -2.82 5.05 -23.64
CA ILE A 259 -3.14 3.62 -23.47
C ILE A 259 -4.64 3.38 -23.63
N LEU A 260 -5.47 4.24 -23.04
CA LEU A 260 -6.92 4.16 -23.18
C LEU A 260 -7.35 4.36 -24.64
N ILE A 261 -6.93 5.42 -25.31
CA ILE A 261 -7.35 5.68 -26.70
C ILE A 261 -6.92 4.53 -27.64
N ALA A 262 -5.72 3.98 -27.43
CA ALA A 262 -5.15 2.96 -28.31
C ALA A 262 -5.73 1.55 -28.06
N LEU A 263 -6.01 1.20 -26.80
CA LEU A 263 -6.33 -0.18 -26.42
C LEU A 263 -7.73 -0.36 -25.84
N PHE A 264 -8.38 0.71 -25.39
CA PHE A 264 -9.72 0.60 -24.83
C PHE A 264 -10.67 0.18 -25.96
N PRO A 265 -11.37 -0.95 -25.82
CA PRO A 265 -12.36 -1.36 -26.79
C PRO A 265 -13.54 -0.38 -26.69
N TRP A 266 -13.55 0.64 -27.55
CA TRP A 266 -14.67 1.57 -27.72
C TRP A 266 -15.93 0.87 -28.27
N THR A 267 -15.78 -0.38 -28.70
CA THR A 267 -16.85 -1.25 -29.15
C THR A 267 -17.43 -2.00 -27.96
N LEU A 268 -18.48 -1.42 -27.37
CA LEU A 268 -19.46 -2.11 -26.53
C LEU A 268 -20.42 -2.94 -27.39
#